data_AF-A0A2D5PP42-F1
#
_entry.id   AF-A0A2D5PP42-F1
#
_cell.length_a   1.000
_cell.length_b   1.000
_cell.length_c   1.000
_cell.angle_alpha   90.00
_cell.angle_beta   90.00
_cell.angle_gamma   90.00
#
_symmetry.space_group_name_H-M   'P 1'
#
loop_
_entity.id
_entity.type
_entity.pdbx_description
1 polymer ?
#
loop_
_entity_poly.entity_id
_entity_poly.type
_entity_poly.pdbx_seq_one_letter_code
_entity_poly.pdbx_strand_id
1 'polypeptide(L)'
;MIFKYIFITFFSLIFLYALIRPFSSISARLFILFGSIFGILTLVGLEYTQVIADFVGIKRGVDIYLYTGLFTFFLYIAYSFNKMDALSKKISKLTKLIAIKDATTRENKD
;
A
#
# COMPACT_ATOMS: atom_id res chain seq x y z
N MET A 1 -26.69 7.82 4.34
CA MET A 1 -25.92 9.09 4.40
C MET A 1 -24.81 9.07 5.45
N ILE A 2 -25.04 8.57 6.67
CA ILE A 2 -24.03 8.54 7.74
C ILE A 2 -22.75 7.76 7.37
N PHE A 3 -22.90 6.59 6.72
CA PHE A 3 -21.75 5.79 6.27
C PHE A 3 -20.87 6.54 5.26
N LYS A 4 -21.46 7.34 4.36
CA LYS A 4 -20.70 8.12 3.35
C LYS A 4 -19.73 9.08 4.03
N TYR A 5 -20.19 9.81 5.05
CA TYR A 5 -19.35 10.76 5.78
C TYR A 5 -18.28 10.07 6.62
N ILE A 6 -18.61 8.95 7.27
CA ILE A 6 -17.63 8.17 8.05
C ILE A 6 -16.48 7.68 7.15
N PHE A 7 -16.80 7.11 6.00
CA PHE A 7 -15.79 6.61 5.08
C PHE A 7 -14.96 7.73 4.43
N ILE A 8 -15.57 8.88 4.09
CA ILE A 8 -14.84 10.05 3.59
C ILE A 8 -13.82 10.54 4.62
N THR A 9 -14.23 10.68 5.89
CA THR A 9 -13.33 11.08 6.97
C THR A 9 -12.19 10.06 7.14
N PHE A 10 -12.51 8.77 7.08
CA PHE A 10 -11.52 7.70 7.18
C PHE A 10 -10.48 7.77 6.04
N PHE A 11 -10.92 7.88 4.78
CA PHE A 11 -10.00 7.99 3.64
C PHE A 11 -9.21 9.28 3.65
N SER A 12 -9.79 10.40 4.10
CA SER A 12 -9.09 11.67 4.23
C SER A 12 -7.99 11.60 5.29
N LEU A 13 -8.23 10.94 6.43
CA LEU A 13 -7.22 10.69 7.45
C LEU A 13 -6.08 9.81 6.93
N ILE A 14 -6.40 8.75 6.17
CA ILE A 14 -5.39 7.88 5.56
C ILE A 14 -4.56 8.63 4.51
N PHE A 15 -5.20 9.49 3.72
CA PHE A 15 -4.53 10.35 2.75
C PHE A 15 -3.55 11.32 3.43
N LEU A 16 -3.98 11.99 4.51
CA LEU A 16 -3.11 12.87 5.31
C LEU A 16 -1.96 12.09 5.96
N TYR A 17 -2.25 10.90 6.47
CA TYR A 17 -1.24 9.99 7.01
C TYR A 17 -0.21 9.60 5.94
N ALA A 18 -0.65 9.40 4.69
CA ALA A 18 0.22 9.08 3.56
C ALA A 18 1.20 10.22 3.20
N LEU A 19 0.76 11.47 3.37
CA LEU A 19 1.54 12.69 3.11
C LEU A 19 2.59 12.96 4.20
N ILE A 20 2.21 12.80 5.47
CA ILE A 20 3.07 13.15 6.61
C ILE A 20 4.11 12.05 6.87
N ARG A 21 3.77 10.78 6.64
CA ARG A 21 4.66 9.68 6.97
C ARG A 21 5.76 9.50 5.91
N PRO A 22 7.06 9.47 6.30
CA PRO A 22 8.13 9.04 5.41
C PRO A 22 8.03 7.52 5.20
N PHE A 23 7.48 7.10 4.07
CA PHE A 23 7.47 5.69 3.68
C PHE A 23 8.84 5.27 3.16
N SER A 24 9.30 4.09 3.56
CA SER A 24 10.58 3.54 3.08
C SER A 24 10.51 3.05 1.62
N SER A 25 9.31 2.95 1.03
CA SER A 25 9.09 2.48 -0.32
C SER A 25 8.12 3.41 -1.04
N ILE A 26 8.51 3.85 -2.24
CA ILE A 26 7.68 4.71 -3.09
C ILE A 26 6.36 4.02 -3.46
N SER A 27 6.40 2.70 -3.71
CA SER A 27 5.23 1.88 -4.06
C SER A 27 4.20 1.86 -2.93
N ALA A 28 4.64 1.81 -1.67
CA ALA A 28 3.77 1.86 -0.50
C ALA A 28 3.06 3.20 -0.39
N ARG A 29 3.81 4.30 -0.60
CA ARG A 29 3.26 5.66 -0.59
C ARG A 29 2.22 5.83 -1.70
N LEU A 30 2.55 5.41 -2.93
CA LEU A 30 1.64 5.48 -4.06
C LEU A 30 0.39 4.62 -3.84
N PHE A 31 0.51 3.41 -3.30
CA PHE A 31 -0.61 2.56 -2.97
C PHE A 31 -1.61 3.25 -2.02
N ILE A 32 -1.11 3.86 -0.94
CA ILE A 32 -1.98 4.53 0.03
C ILE A 32 -2.57 5.82 -0.55
N LEU A 33 -1.80 6.58 -1.33
CA LEU A 33 -2.28 7.79 -2.00
C LEU A 33 -3.39 7.50 -3.00
N PHE A 34 -3.11 6.62 -3.96
CA PHE A 34 -4.09 6.23 -4.98
C PHE A 34 -5.28 5.52 -4.34
N GLY A 35 -5.05 4.58 -3.41
CA GLY A 35 -6.12 3.89 -2.71
C GLY A 35 -7.05 4.84 -1.95
N SER A 36 -6.52 5.91 -1.36
CA SER A 36 -7.34 6.92 -0.66
C SER A 36 -8.13 7.80 -1.64
N ILE A 37 -7.50 8.24 -2.74
CA ILE A 37 -8.16 9.04 -3.79
C ILE A 37 -9.31 8.23 -4.40
N PHE A 38 -9.04 6.98 -4.76
CA PHE A 38 -10.03 6.08 -5.32
C PHE A 38 -11.14 5.71 -4.32
N GLY A 39 -10.80 5.52 -3.06
CA GLY A 39 -11.77 5.30 -1.98
C GLY A 39 -12.74 6.48 -1.83
N ILE A 40 -12.23 7.71 -1.90
CA ILE A 40 -13.06 8.92 -1.90
C ILE A 40 -13.94 8.98 -3.15
N LEU A 41 -13.37 8.76 -4.34
CA LEU A 41 -14.11 8.76 -5.61
C LEU A 41 -15.31 7.80 -5.58
N THR A 42 -15.13 6.62 -4.99
CA THR A 42 -16.18 5.60 -4.83
C THR A 42 -17.37 6.07 -4.00
N LEU A 43 -17.17 7.04 -3.11
CA LEU A 43 -18.20 7.53 -2.19
C LEU A 43 -18.96 8.74 -2.76
N VAL A 44 -18.44 9.41 -3.80
CA VAL A 44 -19.03 10.66 -4.31
C VAL A 44 -20.37 10.38 -5.02
N GLY A 45 -20.54 9.21 -5.65
CA GLY A 45 -21.80 8.75 -6.24
C GLY A 45 -21.67 8.34 -7.70
N LEU A 46 -22.66 7.61 -8.24
CA LEU A 46 -22.60 7.04 -9.59
C LEU A 46 -22.45 8.10 -10.69
N GLU A 47 -22.99 9.30 -10.51
CA GLU A 47 -22.93 10.39 -11.49
C GLU A 47 -21.48 10.81 -11.78
N TYR A 48 -20.66 10.98 -10.73
CA TYR A 48 -19.24 11.33 -10.87
C TYR A 48 -18.43 10.17 -11.41
N THR A 49 -18.74 8.94 -10.98
CA THR A 49 -18.08 7.74 -11.49
C THR A 49 -18.39 7.55 -12.98
N GLN A 50 -19.60 7.85 -13.44
CA GLN A 50 -20.00 7.76 -14.84
C GLN A 50 -19.23 8.79 -15.70
N VAL A 51 -19.06 10.03 -15.22
CA VAL A 51 -18.26 11.06 -15.92
C VAL A 51 -16.80 10.61 -16.09
N ILE A 52 -16.21 10.02 -15.05
CA ILE A 52 -14.85 9.47 -15.13
C ILE A 52 -14.83 8.25 -16.06
N ALA A 53 -15.87 7.43 -16.08
CA ALA A 53 -15.98 6.28 -16.96
C ALA A 53 -16.00 6.71 -18.43
N ASP A 54 -16.80 7.72 -18.75
CA ASP A 54 -16.89 8.27 -20.11
C ASP A 54 -15.56 8.90 -20.54
N PHE A 55 -14.83 9.56 -19.61
CA PHE A 55 -13.50 10.10 -19.88
C PHE A 55 -12.44 9.02 -20.13
N VAL A 56 -12.49 7.91 -19.37
CA VAL A 56 -11.55 6.78 -19.52
C VAL A 56 -11.97 5.82 -20.65
N GLY A 57 -13.17 5.98 -21.21
CA GLY A 57 -13.72 5.14 -22.27
C GLY A 57 -14.39 3.84 -21.79
N ILE A 58 -14.81 3.79 -20.52
CA ILE A 58 -15.47 2.65 -19.89
C ILE A 58 -16.99 2.85 -19.94
N LYS A 59 -17.71 1.92 -20.57
CA LYS A 59 -19.18 2.00 -20.77
C LYS A 59 -20.01 1.99 -19.47
N ARG A 60 -19.47 1.49 -18.36
CA ARG A 60 -20.17 1.35 -17.08
C ARG A 60 -19.30 1.87 -15.96
N GLY A 61 -19.76 2.89 -15.23
CA GLY A 61 -19.04 3.43 -14.07
C GLY A 61 -18.74 2.39 -12.98
N VAL A 62 -19.54 1.33 -12.89
CA VAL A 62 -19.29 0.22 -11.93
C VAL A 62 -17.98 -0.52 -12.22
N ASP A 63 -17.57 -0.61 -13.49
CA ASP A 63 -16.37 -1.35 -13.88
C ASP A 63 -15.09 -0.64 -13.45
N ILE A 64 -15.14 0.68 -13.21
CA ILE A 64 -14.03 1.45 -12.61
C ILE A 64 -13.65 0.89 -11.25
N TYR A 65 -14.63 0.48 -10.42
CA TYR A 65 -14.35 -0.11 -9.11
C TYR A 65 -13.56 -1.40 -9.24
N LEU A 66 -13.91 -2.21 -10.25
CA LEU A 66 -13.25 -3.46 -10.51
C LEU A 66 -11.80 -3.23 -10.97
N TYR A 67 -11.58 -2.34 -11.94
CA TYR A 67 -10.23 -2.02 -12.42
C TYR A 67 -9.36 -1.37 -11.35
N THR A 68 -9.94 -0.46 -10.57
CA THR A 68 -9.25 0.22 -9.46
C THR A 68 -8.89 -0.77 -8.36
N GLY A 69 -9.80 -1.68 -8.01
CA GLY A 69 -9.55 -2.75 -7.07
C GLY A 69 -8.44 -3.67 -7.55
N LEU A 70 -8.46 -4.06 -8.82
CA LEU A 70 -7.43 -4.88 -9.44
C LEU A 70 -6.05 -4.19 -9.39
N PHE A 71 -6.01 -2.91 -9.78
CA PHE A 71 -4.79 -2.10 -9.76
C PHE A 71 -4.21 -1.98 -8.35
N THR A 72 -5.08 -1.69 -7.38
CA THR A 72 -4.73 -1.64 -5.96
C THR A 72 -4.17 -2.98 -5.50
N PHE A 73 -4.82 -4.10 -5.86
CA PHE A 73 -4.37 -5.44 -5.50
C PHE A 73 -2.98 -5.77 -6.07
N PHE A 74 -2.71 -5.42 -7.33
CA PHE A 74 -1.38 -5.59 -7.93
C PHE A 74 -0.31 -4.75 -7.23
N LEU A 75 -0.61 -3.49 -6.91
CA LEU A 75 0.30 -2.65 -6.13
C LEU A 75 0.58 -3.22 -4.74
N TYR A 76 -0.45 -3.78 -4.09
CA TYR A 76 -0.31 -4.45 -2.80
C TYR A 76 0.60 -5.67 -2.89
N ILE A 77 0.42 -6.52 -3.90
CA ILE A 77 1.28 -7.69 -4.14
C ILE A 77 2.73 -7.24 -4.34
N ALA A 78 2.97 -6.26 -5.23
CA ALA A 78 4.31 -5.74 -5.49
C ALA A 78 4.96 -5.16 -4.22
N TYR A 79 4.19 -4.42 -3.42
CA TYR A 79 4.66 -3.91 -2.13
C TYR A 79 5.00 -5.03 -1.15
N SER A 80 4.14 -6.04 -1.05
CA SER A 80 4.33 -7.19 -0.15
C SER A 80 5.61 -7.96 -0.47
N PHE A 81 5.84 -8.30 -1.75
CA PHE A 81 7.05 -8.99 -2.17
C PHE A 81 8.32 -8.19 -1.87
N ASN A 82 8.32 -6.88 -2.16
CA ASN A 82 9.47 -6.02 -1.84
C ASN A 82 9.75 -5.97 -0.33
N LYS A 83 8.69 -5.91 0.49
CA LYS A 83 8.81 -5.91 1.94
C LYS A 83 9.36 -7.25 2.47
N MET A 84 8.88 -8.36 1.91
CA MET A 84 9.34 -9.70 2.27
C MET A 84 10.82 -9.90 1.92
N ASP A 85 11.24 -9.52 0.71
CA ASP A 85 12.65 -9.65 0.30
C ASP A 85 13.58 -8.79 1.18
N ALA A 86 13.17 -7.56 1.49
CA ALA A 86 13.91 -6.70 2.41
C ALA A 86 14.00 -7.29 3.83
N LEU A 87 12.97 -8.00 4.29
CA LEU A 87 12.98 -8.67 5.59
C LEU A 87 13.90 -9.89 5.57
N SER A 88 13.83 -10.73 4.53
CA SER A 88 14.67 -11.91 4.34
C SER A 88 16.16 -11.56 4.33
N LYS A 89 16.53 -10.48 3.63
CA LYS A 89 17.92 -9.97 3.62
C LYS A 89 18.39 -9.54 5.01
N LYS A 90 17.52 -8.88 5.79
CA LYS A 90 17.85 -8.45 7.17
C LYS A 90 18.02 -9.65 8.10
N ILE A 91 17.15 -10.65 8.00
CA ILE A 91 17.24 -11.88 8.79
C ILE A 91 18.54 -12.61 8.46
N SER A 92 18.84 -12.83 7.18
CA SER A 92 20.08 -13.48 6.75
C SER A 92 21.33 -12.77 7.27
N LYS A 93 21.37 -11.43 7.19
CA LYS A 93 22.47 -10.63 7.73
C LYS A 93 22.59 -10.79 9.25
N LEU A 94 21.46 -10.78 9.97
CA LEU A 94 21.45 -10.94 11.42
C LEU A 94 21.93 -12.34 11.84
N THR A 95 21.46 -13.39 11.19
CA THR A 95 21.90 -14.77 11.43
C THR A 95 23.40 -14.92 11.19
N LYS A 96 23.95 -14.33 10.12
CA LYS A 96 25.39 -14.35 9.85
C LYS A 96 26.19 -13.62 10.95
N LEU A 97 25.71 -12.47 11.42
CA LEU A 97 26.36 -11.73 12.51
C LEU A 97 26.34 -12.51 13.82
N ILE A 98 25.23 -13.19 14.14
CA ILE A 98 25.14 -14.05 15.32
C ILE A 98 26.11 -15.23 15.22
N ALA A 99 26.14 -15.92 14.08
CA ALA A 99 27.05 -17.06 13.86
C ALA A 99 28.54 -16.66 13.99
N ILE A 100 28.93 -15.52 13.43
CA ILE A 100 30.31 -15.01 13.57
C ILE A 100 30.61 -14.66 15.03
N LYS A 101 29.69 -13.95 15.70
CA LYS A 101 29.84 -13.58 17.11
C LYS A 101 30.01 -14.81 18.00
N ASP A 102 29.21 -15.85 17.76
CA ASP A 102 29.29 -17.09 18.53
C ASP A 102 30.61 -17.83 18.27
N ALA A 103 31.10 -17.84 17.03
CA ALA A 103 32.40 -18.42 16.69
C ALA A 103 33.57 -17.69 17.38
N THR A 104 33.61 -16.36 17.31
CA THR A 104 34.67 -15.55 17.97
C THR A 104 34.60 -15.65 19.51
N THR A 105 33.42 -15.84 20.07
CA THR A 105 33.26 -16.02 21.53
C THR A 105 33.77 -17.39 22.00
N ARG A 106 33.73 -18.41 21.14
CA ARG A 106 34.30 -19.73 21.43
C ARG A 106 35.83 -19.70 21.37
N GLU A 107 36.40 -19.05 20.34
CA GLU A 107 37.86 -18.94 20.16
C GLU A 107 38.56 -18.17 21.30
N ASN A 108 37.89 -17.19 21.94
CA ASN A 108 38.44 -16.47 23.09
C ASN A 108 38.33 -17.21 24.44
N LYS A 109 37.68 -18.38 24.47
CA LYS A 109 37.53 -19.20 25.69
C LYS A 109 38.50 -20.39 25.76
N ASP A 110 39.14 -20.72 24.65
CA ASP A 110 40.21 -21.71 24.54
C ASP A 110 41.59 -21.01 24.61
#